data_AF-A0A7C3NWZ9-F1
#
_entry.id   AF-A0A7C3NWZ9-F1
#
_cell.length_a   1.000
_cell.length_b   1.000
_cell.length_c   1.000
_cell.angle_alpha   90.00
_cell.angle_beta   90.00
_cell.angle_gamma   90.00
#
_symmetry.space_group_name_H-M   'P 1'
#
loop_
_entity.id
_entity.type
_entity.pdbx_description
1 polymer ?
#
loop_
_entity_poly.entity_id
_entity_poly.type
_entity_poly.pdbx_seq_one_letter_code
_entity_poly.pdbx_strand_id
1 'polypeptide(L)' 'MNAETVDGIPNVYASPVGAAGRIYLAGRNGTTVVIKHAEKLEVLATNRLEDKFDASPAVAGKDLFLRGRENLYCLAEP' A
#
# COMPACT_ATOMS: atom_id res chain seq x y z
N MET A 1 23.98 6.21 0.78
CA MET A 1 22.52 5.97 0.86
C MET A 1 22.35 4.60 1.49
N ASN A 2 21.77 4.53 2.70
CA ASN A 2 21.44 3.25 3.32
C ASN A 2 20.03 2.87 2.87
N ALA A 3 19.90 1.74 2.17
CA ALA A 3 18.60 1.20 1.82
C ALA A 3 18.07 0.42 3.04
N GLU A 4 16.79 0.60 3.34
CA GLU A 4 16.08 -0.13 4.40
C GLU A 4 14.98 -0.99 3.76
N THR A 5 14.80 -2.21 4.27
CA THR A 5 13.76 -3.13 3.80
C THR A 5 12.45 -2.85 4.51
N VAL A 6 11.33 -2.92 3.76
CA VAL A 6 9.98 -2.95 4.34
C VAL A 6 9.60 -4.41 4.55
N ASP A 7 9.44 -4.81 5.82
CA ASP A 7 9.18 -6.20 6.19
C ASP A 7 7.74 -6.64 5.90
N GLY A 8 7.53 -7.95 5.74
CA GLY A 8 6.20 -8.57 5.68
C GLY A 8 5.45 -8.45 4.34
N ILE A 9 6.07 -7.83 3.34
CA ILE A 9 5.48 -7.60 2.01
C ILE A 9 6.33 -8.20 0.86
N PRO A 10 6.56 -9.53 0.83
CA PRO A 10 7.37 -10.14 -0.21
C PRO A 10 6.71 -10.04 -1.60
N ASN A 11 7.54 -10.08 -2.64
CA ASN A 11 7.11 -10.16 -4.05
C ASN A 11 6.17 -9.01 -4.49
N VAL A 12 6.51 -7.75 -4.18
CA VAL A 12 5.70 -6.57 -4.57
C VAL A 12 5.75 -6.34 -6.08
N TYR A 13 4.61 -6.48 -6.76
CA TYR A 13 4.47 -6.18 -8.20
C TYR A 13 3.74 -4.85 -8.45
N ALA A 14 2.84 -4.49 -7.53
CA ALA A 14 2.15 -3.22 -7.53
C ALA A 14 3.16 -2.07 -7.41
N SER A 15 2.95 -1.00 -8.18
CA SER A 15 3.75 0.22 -8.02
C SER A 15 3.40 0.91 -6.70
N PRO A 16 4.37 1.48 -5.98
CA PRO A 16 4.10 2.38 -4.85
C PRO A 16 3.28 3.59 -5.30
N VAL A 17 2.37 4.05 -4.46
CA VAL A 17 1.57 5.25 -4.73
C VAL A 17 1.71 6.25 -3.60
N GLY A 18 1.99 7.51 -3.95
CA GLY A 18 2.07 8.61 -2.99
C GLY A 18 0.78 9.42 -2.96
N ALA A 19 0.21 9.63 -1.78
CA ALA A 19 -0.92 10.55 -1.55
C ALA A 19 -1.00 10.97 -0.08
N ALA A 20 -1.54 12.16 0.20
CA ALA A 20 -1.78 12.66 1.56
C ALA A 20 -0.55 12.56 2.50
N GLY A 21 0.67 12.81 2.00
CA GLY A 21 1.91 12.71 2.78
C GLY A 21 2.33 11.27 3.14
N ARG A 22 1.77 10.28 2.46
CA ARG A 22 2.00 8.85 2.70
C ARG A 22 2.35 8.13 1.40
N ILE A 23 3.01 6.99 1.52
CA ILE A 23 3.31 6.05 0.45
C ILE A 23 2.59 4.74 0.77
N TYR A 24 1.80 4.25 -0.18
CA TYR A 24 0.99 3.04 -0.06
C TYR A 24 1.61 1.92 -0.88
N LEU A 25 1.85 0.79 -0.24
CA LEU A 25 2.38 -0.43 -0.85
C LEU A 25 1.34 -1.55 -0.73
N ALA A 26 1.13 -2.29 -1.81
CA ALA A 26 0.24 -3.46 -1.85
C ALA A 26 1.02 -4.71 -2.25
N GLY A 27 1.01 -5.72 -1.39
CA GLY A 27 1.73 -6.96 -1.56
C GLY A 27 0.85 -8.07 -2.12
N ARG A 28 1.48 -9.01 -2.84
CA ARG A 28 0.79 -10.17 -3.42
C ARG A 28 0.21 -11.12 -2.36
N ASN A 29 0.72 -11.06 -1.14
CA ASN A 29 0.24 -11.85 -0.01
C ASN A 29 -0.95 -11.21 0.73
N GLY A 30 -1.52 -10.11 0.21
CA GLY A 30 -2.62 -9.39 0.84
C GLY A 30 -2.19 -8.40 1.92
N THR A 31 -0.89 -8.35 2.26
CA THR A 31 -0.35 -7.34 3.16
C THR A 31 -0.23 -6.01 2.42
N THR A 32 -0.73 -4.94 3.04
CA THR A 32 -0.53 -3.56 2.58
C THR A 32 0.24 -2.79 3.65
N VAL A 33 1.13 -1.90 3.22
CA VAL A 33 1.94 -1.09 4.13
C VAL A 33 1.76 0.38 3.78
N VAL A 34 1.57 1.20 4.81
CA VAL A 34 1.51 2.65 4.70
C VAL A 34 2.76 3.22 5.35
N ILE A 35 3.53 3.97 4.57
CA ILE A 35 4.78 4.59 5.01
C ILE A 35 4.60 6.10 4.97
N LYS A 36 5.22 6.81 5.89
CA LYS A 36 5.28 8.28 5.83
C LYS A 36 6.17 8.72 4.68
N HIS A 37 5.76 9.74 3.94
CA HIS A 37 6.65 10.40 2.99
C HIS A 37 7.65 11.29 3.74
N ALA A 38 8.82 10.73 4.08
CA ALA A 38 9.88 11.38 4.87
C ALA A 38 11.27 10.84 4.48
N GLU A 39 12.33 11.49 4.95
CA GLU A 39 13.72 11.07 4.70
C GLU A 39 14.11 9.76 5.37
N LYS A 40 13.48 9.45 6.51
CA LYS A 40 13.68 8.19 7.26
C LYS A 40 12.47 7.29 7.06
N LEU A 41 12.71 5.99 6.93
CA LEU A 41 11.64 5.00 6.87
C LEU A 41 10.82 5.03 8.17
N GLU A 42 9.54 5.37 8.05
CA GLU A 42 8.58 5.36 9.16
C GLU A 42 7.32 4.64 8.67
N VAL A 43 7.13 3.39 9.11
CA VAL A 43 5.93 2.60 8.83
C VAL A 43 4.81 3.11 9.72
N LEU A 44 3.77 3.67 9.12
CA LEU A 44 2.61 4.21 9.80
C LEU A 44 1.59 3.11 10.11
N ALA A 45 1.44 2.14 9.21
CA ALA A 45 0.53 1.02 9.38
C ALA A 45 0.91 -0.17 8.50
N THR A 46 0.62 -1.38 8.99
CA THR A 46 0.63 -2.62 8.21
C THR A 46 -0.74 -3.26 8.36
N ASN A 47 -1.43 -3.48 7.23
CA ASN A 47 -2.76 -4.05 7.21
C ASN A 47 -2.78 -5.34 6.41
N ARG A 48 -3.76 -6.20 6.67
CA ARG A 48 -3.99 -7.44 5.92
C ARG A 48 -5.41 -7.41 5.37
N LEU A 49 -5.54 -7.68 4.07
CA LEU A 49 -6.79 -8.02 3.43
C LEU A 49 -6.69 -9.48 2.97
N GLU A 50 -7.79 -10.23 3.10
CA GLU A 50 -7.89 -11.62 2.61
C GLU A 50 -8.09 -11.65 1.08
N ASP A 51 -7.12 -11.08 0.36
CA ASP A 51 -7.05 -11.01 -1.10
C ASP A 51 -5.56 -10.95 -1.53
N LYS A 52 -5.30 -10.81 -2.83
CA LYS A 52 -3.96 -10.71 -3.42
C LYS A 52 -3.90 -9.52 -4.38
N PHE A 53 -2.82 -8.75 -4.30
CA PHE A 53 -2.68 -7.53 -5.09
C PHE A 53 -1.51 -7.62 -6.07
N ASP A 54 -1.83 -7.67 -7.35
CA ASP A 54 -0.89 -7.46 -8.45
C ASP A 54 -1.03 -6.05 -9.05
N ALA A 55 -2.16 -5.39 -8.80
CA ALA A 55 -2.45 -4.04 -9.29
C ALA A 55 -1.98 -2.97 -8.31
N SER A 56 -1.49 -1.85 -8.86
CA SER A 56 -1.15 -0.66 -8.09
C SER A 56 -2.40 -0.06 -7.41
N PRO A 57 -2.26 0.54 -6.21
CA PRO A 57 -3.30 1.38 -5.65
C PRO A 57 -3.72 2.49 -6.63
N ALA A 58 -4.97 2.94 -6.55
CA ALA A 58 -5.46 4.06 -7.37
C ALA A 58 -6.14 5.10 -6.50
N VAL A 59 -5.83 6.37 -6.71
CA VAL A 59 -6.40 7.49 -5.94
C VAL A 59 -7.44 8.19 -6.79
N ALA A 60 -8.63 8.42 -6.23
CA ALA A 60 -9.66 9.27 -6.84
C ALA A 60 -10.25 10.21 -5.78
N GLY A 61 -9.91 11.49 -5.86
CA GLY A 61 -10.27 12.46 -4.82
C GLY A 61 -9.63 12.10 -3.47
N LYS A 62 -10.47 11.88 -2.46
CA LYS A 62 -10.04 11.48 -1.11
C LYS A 62 -9.99 9.95 -0.90
N ASP A 63 -10.43 9.19 -1.90
CA ASP A 63 -10.61 7.74 -1.77
C ASP A 63 -9.43 6.99 -2.40
N LEU A 64 -9.05 5.88 -1.76
CA LEU A 64 -8.01 4.97 -2.24
C LEU A 64 -8.63 3.63 -2.62
N PHE A 65 -8.38 3.20 -3.86
CA PHE A 65 -8.87 1.94 -4.39
C PHE A 65 -7.76 0.90 -4.45
N LEU A 66 -8.08 -0.32 -4.04
CA LEU A 66 -7.23 -1.49 -4.21
C LEU A 66 -7.99 -2.54 -5.01
N ARG A 67 -7.53 -2.83 -6.22
CA ARG A 67 -8.06 -3.93 -7.03
C ARG A 67 -7.34 -5.23 -6.62
N GLY A 68 -8.02 -6.02 -5.80
CA GLY A 68 -7.60 -7.38 -5.48
C GLY A 68 -7.84 -8.35 -6.65
N ARG A 69 -7.57 -9.62 -6.40
CA ARG A 69 -7.89 -10.71 -7.32
C ARG A 69 -9.38 -11.03 -7.28
N GLU A 70 -9.97 -10.97 -6.08
CA GLU A 70 -11.37 -11.35 -5.85
C GLU A 70 -12.27 -10.11 -5.72
N ASN A 71 -11.79 -9.03 -5.11
CA ASN A 71 -12.61 -7.85 -4.81
C ASN A 71 -11.98 -6.53 -5.29
N LEU A 72 -12.83 -5.51 -5.43
CA LEU A 72 -12.40 -4.10 -5.52
C LEU A 72 -12.72 -3.41 -4.19
N TYR A 73 -11.69 -2.94 -3.50
CA TYR A 73 -11.82 -2.23 -2.22
C TYR A 73 -11.81 -0.72 -2.46
N CYS A 74 -12.67 0.00 -1.74
CA CYS A 74 -12.60 1.46 -1.58
C CYS A 74 -12.30 1.77 -0.12
N LEU A 75 -11.18 2.43 0.13
CA LEU A 75 -10.77 2.91 1.45
C LEU A 75 -11.04 4.41 1.49
N ALA A 76 -12.03 4.79 2.29
CA ALA A 76 -12.50 6.16 2.43
C ALA A 76 -12.63 6.52 3.91
N GLU A 77 -12.47 7.79 4.24
CA GLU A 77 -12.83 8.31 5.56
C GLU A 77 -14.37 8.34 5.72
N PRO A 78 -14.90 8.09 6.93
CA PRO A 78 -16.33 8.17 7.22
C PRO A 78 -17.01 9.49 6.80
#